data_AF-A0A836REF3-F1
#
_entry.id   AF-A0A836REF3-F1
#
_cell.length_a   1.000
_cell.length_b   1.000
_cell.length_c   1.000
_cell.angle_alpha   90.00
_cell.angle_beta   90.00
_cell.angle_gamma   90.00
#
_symmetry.space_group_name_H-M   'P 1'
#
loop_
_entity.id
_entity.type
_entity.pdbx_description
1 polymer ?
#
loop_
_entity_poly.entity_id
_entity_poly.type
_entity_poly.pdbx_seq_one_letter_code
_entity_poly.pdbx_strand_id
1 'polypeptide(L)'
;MKIKVGFALGGGGARGLAHIGVLKVIEREKIPIDMLVGSSIGAIVGGMYAYLGETETGLFFSGAYAYKSNKLLHVKDLIKELIGE
;
A
#
# COMPACT_ATOMS: atom_id res chain seq x y z
N MET A 1 -6.24 0.86 29.88
CA MET A 1 -6.47 0.11 28.61
C MET A 1 -6.11 1.01 27.44
N LYS A 2 -5.34 0.51 26.46
CA LYS A 2 -5.08 1.23 25.21
C LYS A 2 -6.24 0.97 24.24
N ILE A 3 -6.81 2.03 23.66
CA ILE A 3 -7.82 1.89 22.59
C ILE A 3 -7.14 1.26 21.38
N LYS A 4 -7.74 0.21 20.83
CA LYS A 4 -7.30 -0.41 19.58
C LYS A 4 -8.04 0.20 18.41
N VAL A 5 -7.32 0.48 17.33
CA VAL A 5 -7.86 1.09 16.11
C VAL A 5 -7.69 0.11 14.94
N GLY A 6 -8.78 -0.16 14.24
CA GLY A 6 -8.81 -1.05 13.08
C GLY A 6 -9.32 -0.33 11.83
N PHE A 7 -8.76 -0.67 10.67
CA PHE A 7 -9.19 -0.11 9.37
C PHE A 7 -9.81 -1.19 8.48
N ALA A 8 -10.93 -0.83 7.84
CA ALA A 8 -11.65 -1.68 6.90
C ALA A 8 -11.42 -1.24 5.45
N LEU A 9 -10.73 -2.08 4.68
CA LEU A 9 -10.34 -1.82 3.30
C LEU A 9 -11.31 -2.49 2.33
N GLY A 10 -12.18 -1.71 1.72
CA GLY A 10 -13.17 -2.20 0.74
C GLY A 10 -12.55 -2.76 -0.55
N GLY A 11 -13.34 -3.53 -1.31
CA GLY A 11 -13.00 -3.93 -2.67
C GLY A 11 -13.12 -2.78 -3.68
N GLY A 12 -12.69 -2.99 -4.93
CA GLY A 12 -12.79 -1.95 -5.97
C GLY A 12 -11.92 -2.12 -7.21
N GLY A 13 -11.34 -3.31 -7.45
CA GLY A 13 -10.43 -3.55 -8.57
C GLY A 13 -9.24 -2.60 -8.57
N ALA A 14 -8.91 -2.01 -9.72
CA ALA A 14 -7.77 -1.09 -9.86
C ALA A 14 -7.86 0.15 -8.96
N ARG A 15 -9.08 0.63 -8.64
CA ARG A 15 -9.27 1.79 -7.75
C ARG A 15 -8.86 1.48 -6.30
N GLY A 16 -8.81 0.21 -5.92
CA GLY A 16 -8.37 -0.21 -4.59
C GLY A 16 -6.91 0.08 -4.28
N LEU A 17 -6.09 0.42 -5.29
CA LEU A 17 -4.72 0.91 -5.06
C LEU A 17 -4.69 2.21 -4.25
N ALA A 18 -5.79 2.96 -4.21
CA ALA A 18 -5.92 4.13 -3.35
C ALA A 18 -5.71 3.82 -1.86
N HIS A 19 -5.95 2.57 -1.43
CA HIS A 19 -5.70 2.13 -0.04
C HIS A 19 -4.23 2.30 0.37
N ILE A 20 -3.28 2.18 -0.55
CA ILE A 20 -1.84 2.39 -0.27
C ILE A 20 -1.61 3.84 0.19
N GLY A 21 -2.18 4.81 -0.54
CA GLY A 21 -2.08 6.23 -0.18
C GLY A 21 -2.76 6.56 1.15
N VAL A 22 -3.91 5.93 1.44
CA VAL A 22 -4.61 6.08 2.72
C VAL A 22 -3.74 5.58 3.88
N LEU A 23 -3.17 4.38 3.75
CA LEU A 23 -2.29 3.79 4.77
C LEU A 23 -1.04 4.64 5.00
N LYS A 24 -0.44 5.19 3.94
CA LYS A 24 0.70 6.13 4.03
C LYS A 24 0.36 7.37 4.86
N VAL A 25 -0.83 7.95 4.66
CA VAL A 25 -1.26 9.11 5.46
C VAL A 25 -1.50 8.70 6.91
N ILE A 26 -2.17 7.57 7.17
CA ILE A 26 -2.42 7.07 8.53
C ILE A 26 -1.10 6.91 9.30
N GLU A 27 -0.07 6.32 8.69
CA GLU A 27 1.27 6.20 9.30
C GLU A 27 1.93 7.56 9.54
N ARG A 28 1.88 8.46 8.55
CA ARG A 28 2.48 9.79 8.65
C ARG A 28 1.88 10.59 9.82
N GLU A 29 0.57 10.48 10.01
CA GLU A 29 -0.15 11.12 11.12
C GLU A 29 0.00 10.34 12.44
N LYS A 30 0.78 9.26 12.47
CA LYS A 30 1.05 8.42 13.64
C LYS A 30 -0.20 7.83 14.28
N ILE A 31 -1.22 7.55 13.47
CA ILE A 31 -2.44 6.89 13.93
C ILE A 31 -2.13 5.39 14.05
N PRO A 32 -2.38 4.75 15.22
CA PRO A 32 -2.07 3.33 15.39
C PRO A 32 -2.94 2.46 14.48
N ILE A 33 -2.33 1.43 13.89
CA ILE A 33 -3.02 0.38 13.13
C ILE A 33 -2.85 -0.91 13.92
N ASP A 34 -3.86 -1.27 14.72
CA ASP A 34 -3.85 -2.52 15.49
C ASP A 34 -4.46 -3.69 14.70
N MET A 35 -5.26 -3.39 13.68
CA MET A 35 -5.93 -4.39 12.85
C MET A 35 -6.26 -3.86 11.45
N LEU A 36 -6.11 -4.74 10.45
CA LEU A 36 -6.61 -4.52 9.10
C LEU A 36 -7.60 -5.62 8.74
N VAL A 37 -8.74 -5.23 8.18
CA VAL A 37 -9.67 -6.15 7.54
C VAL A 37 -9.89 -5.68 6.11
N GLY A 38 -9.99 -6.62 5.16
CA GLY A 38 -10.11 -6.25 3.75
C GLY A 38 -10.91 -7.24 2.92
N SER A 39 -11.41 -6.76 1.79
CA SER A 39 -12.11 -7.57 0.79
C SER A 39 -11.49 -7.38 -0.60
N SER A 40 -11.27 -8.48 -1.34
CA SER A 40 -10.66 -8.46 -2.68
C SER A 40 -9.34 -7.66 -2.68
N ILE A 41 -9.21 -6.63 -3.50
CA ILE A 41 -8.02 -5.77 -3.55
C ILE A 41 -7.69 -5.13 -2.20
N GLY A 42 -8.68 -4.81 -1.36
CA GLY A 42 -8.44 -4.31 -0.01
C GLY A 42 -7.80 -5.35 0.90
N ALA A 43 -8.15 -6.63 0.74
CA ALA A 43 -7.50 -7.73 1.45
C ALA A 43 -6.05 -7.92 0.99
N ILE A 44 -5.81 -7.83 -0.33
CA ILE A 44 -4.47 -7.95 -0.90
C ILE A 44 -3.58 -6.81 -0.40
N VAL A 45 -4.01 -5.55 -0.57
CA VAL A 45 -3.24 -4.38 -0.13
C VAL A 45 -3.02 -4.40 1.38
N GLY A 46 -4.08 -4.66 2.17
CA GLY A 46 -3.97 -4.68 3.64
C GLY A 46 -3.08 -5.81 4.16
N GLY A 47 -3.18 -7.01 3.57
CA GLY A 47 -2.35 -8.15 3.93
C GLY A 47 -0.88 -7.94 3.56
N MET A 48 -0.61 -7.39 2.36
CA MET A 48 0.75 -7.04 1.94
C MET A 48 1.33 -5.95 2.84
N TYR A 49 0.57 -4.90 3.15
CA TYR A 49 1.01 -3.85 4.05
C TYR A 49 1.33 -4.40 5.45
N ALA A 50 0.50 -5.28 6.00
CA ALA A 50 0.76 -5.89 7.30
C ALA A 50 2.00 -6.79 7.31
N TYR A 51 2.36 -7.39 6.17
CA TYR A 51 3.49 -8.30 6.04
C TYR A 51 4.80 -7.59 5.68
N LEU A 52 4.75 -6.59 4.80
CA LEU A 52 5.91 -5.93 4.18
C LEU A 52 6.11 -4.48 4.65
N GLY A 53 5.09 -3.84 5.21
CA GLY A 53 5.07 -2.40 5.46
C GLY A 53 4.71 -1.57 4.22
N GLU A 54 4.64 -0.25 4.40
CA GLU A 54 4.17 0.70 3.39
C GLU A 54 5.01 0.72 2.12
N THR A 55 6.32 0.98 2.26
CA THR A 55 7.24 1.18 1.13
C THR A 55 7.26 -0.02 0.20
N GLU A 56 7.39 -1.22 0.75
CA GLU A 56 7.47 -2.47 -0.02
C GLU A 56 6.13 -2.80 -0.69
N THR A 57 5.01 -2.49 -0.03
CA THR A 57 3.68 -2.65 -0.63
C THR A 57 3.51 -1.72 -1.83
N GLY A 58 3.87 -0.44 -1.69
CA GLY A 58 3.82 0.52 -2.79
C GLY A 58 4.73 0.12 -3.96
N LEU A 59 5.93 -0.37 -3.65
CA LEU A 59 6.88 -0.84 -4.65
C LEU A 59 6.36 -2.05 -5.43
N PHE A 60 5.78 -3.04 -4.75
CA PHE A 60 5.24 -4.23 -5.39
C PHE A 60 4.19 -3.87 -6.46
N PHE A 61 3.21 -3.03 -6.10
CA PHE A 61 2.15 -2.64 -7.03
C PHE A 61 2.65 -1.78 -8.18
N SER A 62 3.66 -0.94 -7.93
CA SER A 62 4.30 -0.15 -8.98
C SER A 62 5.10 -1.00 -9.97
N GLY A 63 5.85 -1.99 -9.46
CA GLY A 63 6.54 -2.98 -10.28
C GLY A 63 5.57 -3.82 -11.10
N ALA A 64 4.47 -4.27 -10.49
CA ALA A 64 3.42 -5.02 -11.18
C ALA A 64 2.76 -4.19 -12.31
N TYR A 65 2.50 -2.91 -12.07
CA TYR A 65 1.95 -2.00 -13.09
C TYR A 65 2.93 -1.77 -14.24
N ALA A 66 4.22 -1.56 -13.94
CA ALA A 66 5.25 -1.35 -14.94
C ALA A 66 5.55 -2.59 -15.78
N TYR A 67 5.55 -3.77 -15.14
CA TYR A 67 5.68 -5.06 -15.82
C TYR A 67 4.55 -5.25 -16.83
N LYS A 68 3.30 -4.99 -16.42
CA LYS A 68 2.13 -5.10 -17.32
C LYS A 68 2.16 -4.09 -18.47
N SER A 69 2.82 -2.94 -18.30
CA SER A 69 2.86 -1.86 -19.28
C SER A 69 4.12 -1.86 -20.18
N ASN A 70 4.99 -2.88 -20.09
CA ASN A 70 6.29 -2.93 -20.78
C ASN A 70 7.18 -1.68 -20.52
N LYS A 71 6.91 -0.94 -19.44
CA LYS A 71 7.64 0.27 -19.05
C LYS A 71 8.56 -0.02 -17.88
N LEU A 72 9.53 -0.92 -18.07
CA LEU A 72 10.56 -1.21 -17.05
C LEU A 72 11.40 0.03 -16.66
N LEU A 73 11.51 1.01 -17.56
CA LEU A 73 12.34 2.21 -17.39
C LEU A 73 11.87 3.12 -16.25
N HIS A 74 10.57 3.27 -15.99
CA HIS A 74 10.06 4.19 -14.96
C HIS A 74 10.04 3.62 -13.53
N VAL A 75 10.20 2.30 -13.37
CA VAL A 75 10.24 1.67 -12.03
C VAL A 75 11.47 2.11 -11.27
N LYS A 76 12.61 2.24 -11.96
CA LYS A 76 13.87 2.66 -11.34
C LYS A 76 13.80 4.10 -10.84
N ASP A 77 13.15 4.97 -11.61
CA ASP A 77 12.96 6.38 -11.23
C ASP A 77 11.98 6.50 -10.05
N LEU A 78 10.90 5.72 -10.05
CA LEU A 78 9.96 5.68 -8.93
C LEU A 78 10.57 5.06 -7.67
N ILE A 79 11.41 4.03 -7.82
CA ILE A 79 12.17 3.45 -6.70
C ILE A 79 13.05 4.54 -6.08
N LYS A 80 13.80 5.28 -6.89
CA LYS A 80 14.65 6.39 -6.42
C LYS A 80 13.85 7.45 -5.69
N GLU A 81 12.71 7.86 -6.22
CA GLU A 81 11.81 8.83 -5.59
C GLU A 81 11.23 8.32 -4.25
N LEU A 82 10.90 7.02 -4.16
CA LEU A 82 10.36 6.40 -2.95
C LEU A 82 11.42 6.17 -1.86
N ILE A 83 12.68 5.90 -2.24
CA ILE A 83 13.79 5.69 -1.29
C ILE A 83 14.59 6.97 -1.01
N GLY A 84 14.29 8.07 -1.71
CA GLY A 84 14.93 9.38 -1.52
C GLY A 84 16.33 9.51 -2.12
N GLU A 85 16.62 8.79 -3.22
CA GLU A 85 17.87 8.89 -4.00
C GLU A 85 17.77 9.87 -5.18
#